data_AF-A0A7Y0MIU7-F1
#
_entry.id   AF-A0A7Y0MIU7-F1
#
_cell.length_a   1.000
_cell.length_b   1.000
_cell.length_c   1.000
_cell.angle_alpha   90.00
_cell.angle_beta   90.00
_cell.angle_gamma   90.00
#
_symmetry.space_group_name_H-M   'P 1'
#
loop_
_entity.id
_entity.type
_entity.pdbx_description
1 polymer ?
#
loop_
_entity_poly.entity_id
_entity_poly.type
_entity_poly.pdbx_seq_one_letter_code
_entity_poly.pdbx_strand_id
1 'polypeptide(L)'
;MSVDEGFLYTDLEWVQQVLEATGGGVDVIINGAGANLAEAMGCLKPGGWIVVVGSTAGSTVRTEVPDLYFGQYRFSGEPWKP
;
A
#
# COMPACT_ATOMS: atom_id res chain seq x y z
N MET A 1 -1.76 -9.90 -16.16
CA MET A 1 -2.51 -9.25 -15.06
C MET A 1 -3.20 -8.05 -15.67
N SER A 2 -4.53 -8.07 -15.78
CA SER A 2 -5.32 -6.90 -16.18
C SER A 2 -5.52 -6.01 -14.95
N VAL A 3 -5.82 -4.73 -15.20
CA VAL A 3 -6.16 -3.76 -14.16
C VAL A 3 -7.65 -3.45 -14.31
N ASP A 4 -8.40 -3.60 -13.23
CA ASP A 4 -9.83 -3.30 -13.21
C ASP A 4 -10.08 -1.79 -13.00
N GLU A 5 -9.23 -1.11 -12.23
CA GLU A 5 -9.37 0.32 -11.92
C GLU A 5 -8.01 0.97 -11.58
N GLY A 6 -7.89 2.29 -11.78
CA GLY A 6 -6.66 3.04 -11.53
C GLY A 6 -6.92 4.41 -10.92
N PHE A 7 -6.07 4.80 -9.98
CA PHE A 7 -6.20 6.04 -9.19
C PHE A 7 -4.89 6.84 -9.23
N LEU A 8 -4.99 8.17 -9.24
CA LEU A 8 -3.83 9.06 -9.21
C LEU A 8 -3.35 9.25 -7.77
N TYR A 9 -2.17 8.76 -7.43
CA TYR A 9 -1.60 8.87 -6.07
C TYR A 9 -1.33 10.32 -5.61
N THR A 10 -1.43 11.29 -6.50
CA THR A 10 -1.28 12.73 -6.19
C THR A 10 -2.62 13.41 -5.89
N ASP A 11 -3.75 12.73 -6.10
CA ASP A 11 -5.07 13.22 -5.73
C ASP A 11 -5.27 12.97 -4.23
N LEU A 12 -5.54 13.99 -3.44
CA LEU A 12 -5.63 13.87 -1.97
C LEU A 12 -6.69 12.87 -1.48
N GLU A 13 -7.67 12.54 -2.32
CA GLU A 13 -8.75 11.60 -1.98
C GLU A 13 -8.52 10.18 -2.53
N TRP A 14 -7.35 9.88 -3.11
CA TRP A 14 -7.13 8.61 -3.82
C TRP A 14 -7.29 7.37 -2.91
N VAL A 15 -6.92 7.47 -1.63
CA VAL A 15 -7.14 6.39 -0.66
C VAL A 15 -8.62 6.11 -0.47
N GLN A 16 -9.43 7.16 -0.34
CA GLN A 16 -10.88 7.02 -0.18
C GLN A 16 -11.52 6.42 -1.44
N GLN A 17 -11.06 6.83 -2.62
CA GLN A 17 -11.51 6.25 -3.90
C GLN A 17 -11.23 4.74 -3.95
N VAL A 18 -10.05 4.30 -3.51
CA VAL A 18 -9.72 2.87 -3.42
C VAL A 18 -10.65 2.14 -2.45
N LEU A 19 -10.91 2.71 -1.26
CA LEU A 19 -11.80 2.10 -0.26
C LEU A 19 -13.21 1.92 -0.81
N GLU A 20 -13.74 2.92 -1.51
CA GLU A 20 -15.08 2.87 -2.12
C GLU A 20 -15.17 1.82 -3.23
N ALA A 21 -14.19 1.79 -4.14
CA ALA A 21 -14.12 0.84 -5.23
C ALA A 21 -14.00 -0.62 -4.77
N THR A 22 -13.33 -0.85 -3.63
CA THR A 22 -13.00 -2.20 -3.14
C THR A 22 -13.91 -2.70 -2.02
N GLY A 23 -14.87 -1.88 -1.58
CA GLY A 23 -15.77 -2.21 -0.47
C GLY A 23 -15.07 -2.23 0.89
N GLY A 24 -14.14 -1.31 1.12
CA GLY A 24 -13.45 -1.11 2.40
C GLY A 24 -11.96 -1.49 2.40
N GLY A 25 -11.34 -1.64 1.23
CA GLY A 25 -9.89 -1.77 1.09
C GLY A 25 -9.42 -3.06 0.41
N VAL A 26 -8.12 -3.13 0.23
CA VAL A 26 -7.43 -4.26 -0.40
C VAL A 26 -6.85 -5.21 0.65
N ASP A 27 -6.71 -6.47 0.28
CA ASP A 27 -6.08 -7.49 1.13
C ASP A 27 -4.55 -7.47 1.00
N VAL A 28 -4.04 -7.01 -0.15
CA VAL A 28 -2.62 -6.99 -0.49
C VAL A 28 -2.24 -5.69 -1.19
N ILE A 29 -1.12 -5.09 -0.76
CA ILE A 29 -0.44 -4.00 -1.45
C ILE A 29 0.87 -4.52 -2.04
N ILE A 30 1.09 -4.28 -3.33
CA ILE A 30 2.39 -4.49 -3.99
C ILE A 30 2.96 -3.11 -4.29
N ASN A 31 4.03 -2.72 -3.59
CA ASN A 31 4.61 -1.38 -3.71
C ASN A 31 6.01 -1.45 -4.34
N GLY A 32 6.18 -0.78 -5.49
CA GLY A 32 7.48 -0.65 -6.17
C GLY A 32 8.12 0.74 -6.05
N ALA A 33 7.36 1.76 -5.64
CA ALA A 33 7.81 3.15 -5.62
C ALA A 33 8.50 3.53 -4.29
N GLY A 34 8.03 3.00 -3.17
CA GLY A 34 8.49 3.27 -1.81
C GLY A 34 8.00 4.62 -1.23
N ALA A 35 7.97 5.70 -2.04
CA ALA A 35 7.66 7.05 -1.57
C ALA A 35 6.26 7.23 -0.96
N ASN A 36 5.26 6.51 -1.47
CA ASN A 36 3.85 6.64 -1.08
C ASN A 36 3.35 5.47 -0.22
N LEU A 37 4.23 4.61 0.31
CA LEU A 37 3.80 3.41 1.00
C LEU A 37 3.00 3.72 2.28
N ALA A 38 3.39 4.75 3.04
CA ALA A 38 2.69 5.11 4.28
C ALA A 38 1.22 5.47 4.01
N GLU A 39 0.96 6.24 2.95
CA GLU A 39 -0.39 6.61 2.55
C GLU A 39 -1.15 5.41 1.98
N ALA A 40 -0.47 4.58 1.18
CA ALA A 40 -1.05 3.35 0.63
C ALA A 40 -1.51 2.36 1.71
N MET A 41 -0.87 2.33 2.88
CA MET A 41 -1.33 1.51 4.01
C MET A 41 -2.75 1.85 4.46
N GLY A 42 -3.25 3.07 4.20
CA GLY A 42 -4.64 3.45 4.44
C GLY A 42 -5.65 2.71 3.55
N CYS A 43 -5.20 2.12 2.44
CA CYS A 43 -6.02 1.26 1.58
C CYS A 43 -6.14 -0.17 2.10
N LEU A 44 -5.32 -0.58 3.07
CA LEU A 44 -5.17 -1.97 3.48
C LEU A 44 -6.19 -2.35 4.54
N LYS A 45 -6.85 -3.49 4.36
CA LYS A 45 -7.70 -4.08 5.40
C LYS A 45 -6.86 -4.51 6.61
N PRO A 46 -7.44 -4.52 7.83
CA PRO A 46 -6.80 -5.13 8.99
C PRO A 46 -6.37 -6.58 8.69
N GLY A 47 -5.14 -6.93 9.07
CA GLY A 47 -4.51 -8.23 8.79
C GLY A 47 -3.91 -8.37 7.39
N GLY A 48 -3.98 -7.32 6.56
CA GLY A 48 -3.50 -7.33 5.18
C GLY A 48 -1.97 -7.41 5.05
N TRP A 49 -1.53 -7.65 3.81
CA TRP A 49 -0.13 -7.90 3.48
C TRP A 49 0.47 -6.83 2.57
N ILE A 50 1.67 -6.37 2.91
CA ILE A 50 2.47 -5.44 2.12
C ILE A 50 3.68 -6.18 1.56
N VAL A 51 3.79 -6.18 0.23
CA VAL A 51 4.95 -6.69 -0.51
C VAL A 51 5.69 -5.50 -1.11
N VAL A 52 6.91 -5.25 -0.61
CA VAL A 52 7.79 -4.23 -1.17
C VAL A 52 8.70 -4.88 -2.20
N VAL A 53 8.55 -4.47 -3.47
CA VAL A 53 9.31 -5.00 -4.61
C VAL A 53 10.31 -3.98 -5.17
N GLY A 54 10.31 -2.75 -4.65
CA GLY A 54 11.19 -1.68 -5.08
C GLY A 54 11.06 -0.42 -4.24
N SER A 55 11.95 0.54 -4.50
CA SER A 55 12.05 1.81 -3.78
C SER A 55 12.48 2.94 -4.73
N THR A 56 11.95 2.94 -5.95
CA THR A 56 12.45 3.79 -7.05
C THR A 56 12.21 5.29 -6.83
N ALA A 57 11.17 5.65 -6.09
CA ALA A 57 10.81 7.03 -5.77
C ALA A 57 11.14 7.42 -4.31
N GLY A 58 11.43 6.46 -3.44
CA GLY A 58 11.79 6.73 -2.05
C GLY A 58 12.23 5.48 -1.29
N SER A 59 13.18 5.63 -0.37
CA SER A 59 13.81 4.53 0.39
C SER A 59 13.47 4.54 1.89
N THR A 60 12.63 5.45 2.35
CA THR A 60 12.24 5.57 3.76
C THR A 60 10.75 5.84 3.86
N VAL A 61 10.10 5.11 4.76
CA VAL A 61 8.67 5.22 5.04
C VAL A 61 8.52 5.50 6.54
N ARG A 62 7.69 6.48 6.89
CA ARG A 62 7.35 6.82 8.28
C ARG A 62 5.89 6.47 8.52
N THR A 63 5.60 5.84 9.65
CA THR A 63 4.27 5.46 10.07
C THR A 63 4.22 5.44 11.59
N GLU A 64 3.03 5.55 12.15
CA GLU A 64 2.82 5.42 13.58
C GLU A 64 2.79 3.94 13.99
N VAL A 65 3.40 3.62 15.13
CA VAL A 65 3.46 2.24 15.66
C VAL A 65 2.06 1.67 15.94
N PRO A 66 1.07 2.42 16.46
CA PRO A 66 -0.29 1.93 16.62
C PRO A 66 -0.92 1.43 15.33
N ASP A 67 -0.69 2.10 14.20
CA ASP A 67 -1.26 1.69 12.91
C ASP A 67 -0.74 0.31 12.49
N LEU A 68 0.54 0.02 12.77
CA LEU A 68 1.15 -1.28 12.52
C LEU A 68 0.57 -2.36 13.44
N TYR A 69 0.45 -2.07 14.74
CA TYR A 69 0.02 -3.02 15.76
C TYR A 69 -1.47 -3.37 15.63
N PHE A 70 -2.34 -2.36 15.55
CA PHE A 70 -3.79 -2.56 15.44
C PHE A 70 -4.20 -2.99 14.04
N GLY A 71 -3.50 -2.52 13.00
CA GLY A 71 -3.69 -2.97 11.63
C GLY A 71 -3.25 -4.42 11.40
N GLN A 72 -2.42 -5.00 12.28
CA GLN A 72 -1.90 -6.37 12.18
C GLN A 72 -1.21 -6.67 10.84
N TYR A 73 -0.54 -5.66 10.26
CA TYR A 73 0.02 -5.75 8.91
C TYR A 73 1.23 -6.68 8.86
N ARG A 74 1.35 -7.38 7.72
CA ARG A 74 2.53 -8.21 7.41
C ARG A 74 3.38 -7.50 6.38
N PHE A 75 4.70 -7.63 6.49
CA PHE A 75 5.65 -7.07 5.54
C PHE A 75 6.55 -8.17 4.98
N SER A 76 6.71 -8.17 3.65
CA SER A 76 7.76 -8.95 2.98
C SER A 76 8.49 -8.04 1.99
N GLY A 77 9.80 -8.18 1.94
CA GLY A 77 10.61 -7.61 0.87
C GLY A 77 11.03 -8.71 -0.08
N GLU A 78 10.70 -8.56 -1.36
CA GLU A 78 11.18 -9.46 -2.40
C GLU A 78 12.03 -8.64 -3.37
N PRO A 79 13.37 -8.83 -3.41
CA PRO A 79 14.17 -8.15 -4.41
C PRO A 79 13.72 -8.64 -5.78
N TRP A 80 13.50 -7.69 -6.70
CA TRP A 80 13.21 -8.04 -8.09
C TRP A 80 14.27 -9.01 -8.62
N LYS A 81 13.82 -10.19 -9.07
CA LYS A 81 14.67 -11.17 -9.75
C LYS A 81 14.38 -11.04 -11.26
N PRO A 82 15.41 -10.79 -12.10
CA PRO A 82 15.27 -10.71 -13.56
C PRO A 82 14.77 -12.00 -14.19
#